data_AF-X0UHS0-F1
#
_entry.id   AF-X0UHS0-F1
#
_cell.length_a   1.000
_cell.length_b   1.000
_cell.length_c   1.000
_cell.angle_alpha   90.00
_cell.angle_beta   90.00
_cell.angle_gamma   90.00
#
_symmetry.space_group_name_H-M   'P 1'
#
loop_
_entity.id
_entity.type
_entity.pdbx_description
1 polymer ?
#
loop_
_entity_poly.entity_id
_entity_poly.type
_entity_poly.pdbx_seq_one_letter_code
_entity_poly.pdbx_strand_id
1 'polypeptide(L)' 'LQAEINIIQAYPVLMRPRGRPVVALMVDNTEMGLETLAAKGFSMITEGDLDDDEA' A
#
# COMPACT_ATOMS: atom_id res chain seq x y z
N LEU A 1 5.92 17.58 -12.71
CA LEU A 1 6.90 17.28 -11.63
C LEU A 1 6.55 15.89 -11.14
N GLN A 2 7.42 14.89 -11.31
CA GLN A 2 7.24 13.63 -10.59
C GLN A 2 7.51 13.96 -9.12
N ALA A 3 6.54 13.72 -8.25
CA ALA A 3 6.73 13.97 -6.84
C ALA A 3 7.76 12.96 -6.30
N GLU A 4 8.85 13.43 -5.73
CA GLU A 4 9.85 12.59 -5.08
C GLU A 4 9.34 12.29 -3.67
N ILE A 5 9.26 11.01 -3.33
CA ILE A 5 8.69 10.53 -2.07
C ILE A 5 9.70 9.58 -1.45
N ASN A 6 10.06 9.84 -0.20
CA ASN A 6 10.99 8.99 0.52
C ASN A 6 10.25 7.84 1.18
N ILE A 7 10.73 6.62 0.93
CA ILE A 7 10.24 5.41 1.61
C ILE A 7 11.05 5.24 2.89
N ILE A 8 10.39 5.39 4.03
CA ILE A 8 10.98 5.19 5.36
C ILE A 8 11.03 3.70 5.68
N GLN A 9 9.96 2.96 5.38
CA GLN A 9 9.88 1.52 5.59
C GLN A 9 9.12 0.84 4.45
N ALA A 10 9.54 -0.37 4.10
CA ALA A 10 8.85 -1.25 3.18
C ALA A 10 9.02 -2.69 3.63
N TYR A 11 7.91 -3.38 3.88
CA TYR A 11 7.94 -4.80 4.23
C TYR A 11 6.78 -5.54 3.57
N PRO A 12 7.01 -6.79 3.14
CA PRO A 12 5.92 -7.64 2.68
C PRO A 12 5.02 -7.99 3.87
N VAL A 13 3.71 -8.02 3.63
CA VAL A 13 2.77 -8.58 4.61
C VAL A 13 2.69 -10.08 4.37
N LEU A 14 2.80 -10.86 5.44
CA LEU A 14 2.76 -12.33 5.35
C LEU A 14 1.36 -12.85 5.01
N MET A 15 0.33 -12.18 5.52
CA MET A 15 -1.06 -12.39 5.15
C MET A 15 -1.28 -12.00 3.69
N ARG A 16 -2.17 -12.72 3.01
CA ARG A 16 -2.53 -12.47 1.61
C ARG A 16 -3.99 -12.03 1.51
N PRO A 17 -4.29 -10.75 1.76
CA PRO A 17 -5.61 -10.19 1.48
C PRO A 17 -6.11 -10.60 0.09
N ARG A 18 -7.29 -11.23 0.05
CA ARG A 18 -7.91 -11.72 -1.20
C ARG A 18 -6.98 -12.61 -2.06
N GLY A 19 -6.08 -13.36 -1.42
CA GLY A 19 -5.13 -14.26 -2.07
C GLY A 19 -3.98 -13.56 -2.82
N ARG A 20 -3.84 -12.23 -2.72
CA ARG A 20 -2.82 -11.46 -3.43
C ARG A 20 -1.70 -11.01 -2.49
N PRO A 21 -0.43 -10.98 -2.95
CA PRO A 21 0.67 -10.45 -2.15
C PRO A 21 0.52 -8.93 -2.00
N VAL A 22 0.80 -8.43 -0.81
CA VAL A 22 0.71 -7.00 -0.49
C VAL A 22 1.97 -6.53 0.25
N VAL A 23 2.28 -5.24 0.11
CA VAL A 23 3.46 -4.60 0.72
C VAL A 23 2.99 -3.41 1.53
N ALA A 24 3.39 -3.34 2.79
CA ALA A 24 3.16 -2.16 3.62
C ALA A 24 4.29 -1.15 3.38
N LEU A 25 3.90 0.11 3.18
CA LEU A 25 4.81 1.22 2.88
C LEU A 25 4.59 2.34 3.89
N MET A 26 5.68 2.78 4.53
CA MET A 26 5.71 4.01 5.30
C MET A 26 6.53 5.03 4.51
N VAL A 27 5.92 6.18 4.22
CA VAL A 27 6.52 7.27 3.44
C VAL A 27 6.56 8.57 4.25
N ASP A 28 7.40 9.51 3.84
CA ASP A 28 7.46 10.84 4.43
C ASP A 28 6.19 11.68 4.21
N ASN A 29 5.52 11.51 3.06
CA ASN A 29 4.24 12.15 2.75
C ASN A 29 3.21 11.13 2.22
N THR A 30 2.27 10.76 3.09
CA THR A 30 1.24 9.76 2.78
C THR A 30 0.30 10.20 1.67
N GLU A 31 -0.18 11.46 1.67
CA GLU A 31 -1.10 11.95 0.62
C GLU A 31 -0.46 11.87 -0.77
N MET A 32 0.77 12.38 -0.88
CA MET A 32 1.53 12.34 -2.12
C MET A 32 1.87 10.91 -2.55
N GLY A 33 2.12 10.03 -1.57
CA GLY A 33 2.35 8.60 -1.77
C GLY A 33 1.13 7.91 -2.36
N LEU A 34 -0.05 8.18 -1.79
CA LEU A 34 -1.32 7.66 -2.26
C LEU A 34 -1.61 8.10 -3.70
N GLU A 35 -1.46 9.40 -3.99
CA GLU A 35 -1.68 9.95 -5.33
C GLU A 35 -0.72 9.33 -6.35
N THR A 36 0.57 9.22 -6.02
CA THR A 36 1.60 8.69 -6.93
C THR A 36 1.42 7.21 -7.20
N LEU A 37 1.08 6.41 -6.18
CA LEU A 37 0.83 4.98 -6.35
C LEU A 37 -0.47 4.74 -7.13
N ALA A 38 -1.53 5.53 -6.87
CA ALA A 38 -2.77 5.48 -7.64
C ALA A 38 -2.54 5.86 -9.11
N ALA A 39 -1.78 6.93 -9.39
CA ALA A 39 -1.42 7.34 -10.75
C ALA A 39 -0.59 6.29 -11.49
N LYS A 40 0.17 5.45 -10.77
CA LYS A 40 0.91 4.31 -11.33
C LYS A 40 0.08 3.02 -11.45
N GLY A 41 -1.19 3.04 -11.05
CA GLY A 41 -2.10 1.90 -11.17
C GLY A 41 -1.95 0.85 -10.06
N PHE A 42 -1.33 1.19 -8.93
CA PHE A 42 -1.33 0.31 -7.77
C PHE A 42 -2.67 0.36 -7.05
N SER A 43 -3.16 -0.81 -6.64
CA SER A 43 -4.36 -0.91 -5.81
C SER A 43 -3.99 -0.62 -4.36
N MET A 44 -4.60 0.40 -3.79
CA MET A 44 -4.56 0.62 -2.35
C MET A 44 -5.42 -0.43 -1.65
N ILE A 45 -4.96 -0.85 -0.48
CA ILE A 45 -5.71 -1.67 0.46
C ILE A 45 -5.87 -0.87 1.75
N THR A 46 -7.03 -0.99 2.36
CA THR A 46 -7.38 -0.37 3.63
C THR A 46 -7.33 -1.41 4.75
N GLU A 47 -7.46 -0.98 5.99
CA GLU A 47 -7.55 -1.91 7.14
C GLU A 47 -8.70 -2.91 6.97
N GLY A 48 -9.84 -2.48 6.41
CA GLY A 48 -10.96 -3.39 6.12
C GLY A 48 -10.69 -4.41 5.01
N ASP A 49 -9.63 -4.22 4.22
CA ASP A 49 -9.16 -5.24 3.28
C ASP A 49 -8.18 -6.23 3.93
N LEU A 50 -7.64 -5.89 5.10
CA LEU A 50 -6.76 -6.76 5.91
C LEU A 50 -7.55 -7.68 6.84
N ASP A 51 -8.82 -7.37 7.11
CA ASP A 51 -9.71 -8.29 7.82
C ASP A 51 -9.95 -9.53 6.95
N ASP A 52 -9.46 -10.66 7.44
CA ASP A 52 -9.75 -11.99 6.91
C ASP A 52 -11.23 -12.28 7.21
N ASP A 53 -12.14 -11.93 6.29
CA ASP A 53 -13.44 -12.61 6.23
C ASP A 53 -13.16 -14.06 5.78
N GLU A 54 -12.73 -14.90 6.73
CA GLU A 54 -12.79 -16.35 6.62
C GLU A 54 -14.28 -16.75 6.56
N ALA A 55 -14.78 -17.00 5.34
CA ALA A 55 -16.03 -17.71 5.08
C ALA A 55 -15.75 -19.14 4.57
#